data_AF-A0A7K0ZBB5-F1
#
_entry.id   AF-A0A7K0ZBB5-F1
#
_cell.length_a   1.000
_cell.length_b   1.000
_cell.length_c   1.000
_cell.angle_alpha   90.00
_cell.angle_beta   90.00
_cell.angle_gamma   90.00
#
_symmetry.space_group_name_H-M   'P 1'
#
loop_
_entity.id
_entity.type
_entity.pdbx_description
1 polymer ?
#
loop_
_entity_poly.entity_id
_entity_poly.type
_entity_poly.pdbx_seq_one_letter_code
_entity_poly.pdbx_strand_id
1 'polypeptide(L)' 'MAKTKTDLIKLVIVESPAKARKIGGYLGDGYVVEASVGHIRDLPQRAADIPKEYKKIAW' A
#
# COMPACT_ATOMS: atom_id res chain seq x y z
N MET A 1 21.98 29.47 5.67
CA MET A 1 20.53 29.23 5.49
C MET A 1 20.23 27.85 6.04
N ALA A 2 19.49 27.78 7.15
CA ALA A 2 19.20 26.53 7.83
C ALA A 2 18.24 25.68 6.99
N LYS A 3 18.59 24.41 6.73
CA LYS A 3 17.66 23.42 6.19
C LYS A 3 16.57 23.17 7.24
N THR A 4 15.43 23.81 7.10
CA THR A 4 14.23 23.58 7.91
C THR A 4 13.66 22.19 7.60
N LYS A 5 13.43 21.37 8.64
CA LYS A 5 12.58 20.16 8.69
C LYS A 5 12.50 19.40 7.35
N THR A 6 13.39 18.41 7.19
CA THR A 6 13.45 17.41 6.10
C THR A 6 12.22 17.40 5.20
N ASP A 7 12.40 17.65 3.90
CA ASP A 7 11.37 17.52 2.87
C ASP A 7 10.80 16.08 2.90
N LEU A 8 9.81 15.84 3.76
CA LEU A 8 9.17 14.53 3.92
C LEU A 8 8.28 14.31 2.70
N ILE A 9 8.71 13.40 1.84
CA ILE A 9 7.91 12.92 0.72
C ILE A 9 6.68 12.18 1.27
N LYS A 10 5.50 12.56 0.79
CA LYS A 10 4.23 11.98 1.23
C LYS A 10 3.86 10.77 0.38
N LEU A 11 3.61 9.63 1.01
CA LEU A 11 3.11 8.43 0.33
C LEU A 11 1.59 8.48 0.17
N VAL A 12 1.11 8.23 -1.04
CA VAL A 12 -0.31 8.07 -1.37
C VAL A 12 -0.50 6.71 -2.02
N ILE A 13 -1.41 5.89 -1.47
CA ILE A 13 -1.72 4.56 -2.01
C ILE A 13 -3.10 4.61 -2.66
N VAL A 14 -3.20 4.13 -3.89
CA VAL A 14 -4.44 4.07 -4.67
C VAL A 14 -4.68 2.66 -5.19
N GLU A 15 -5.89 2.36 -5.64
CA GLU A 15 -6.27 0.98 -5.99
C GLU A 15 -5.60 0.46 -7.29
N SER A 16 -5.42 1.31 -8.31
CA SER A 16 -4.99 0.86 -9.64
C SER A 16 -3.79 1.64 -10.20
N PRO A 17 -2.93 1.01 -11.02
CA PRO A 17 -1.78 1.67 -11.63
C PRO A 17 -2.15 2.88 -12.50
N ALA A 18 -3.30 2.82 -13.17
CA ALA A 18 -3.80 3.94 -13.98
C ALA A 18 -4.15 5.17 -13.11
N LYS A 19 -4.78 4.96 -11.95
CA LYS A 19 -5.05 6.04 -10.98
C LYS A 19 -3.73 6.63 -10.45
N ALA A 20 -2.74 5.79 -10.14
CA ALA A 20 -1.45 6.23 -9.60
C ALA A 20 -0.75 7.19 -10.57
N ARG A 21 -0.66 6.83 -11.86
CA ARG A 21 -0.09 7.71 -12.90
C ARG A 21 -0.83 9.03 -13.03
N LYS A 22 -2.16 8.99 -13.01
CA LYS A 22 -2.99 10.20 -13.17
C LYS A 22 -2.86 11.15 -11.97
N ILE A 23 -2.90 10.61 -10.75
CA ILE A 23 -2.80 11.39 -9.52
C ILE A 23 -1.37 11.90 -9.29
N GLY A 24 -0.34 11.10 -9.60
CA GLY A 24 1.06 11.53 -9.51
C GLY A 24 1.35 12.76 -10.38
N GLY A 25 0.81 12.79 -11.60
CA GLY A 25 0.92 13.96 -12.48
C GLY A 25 0.26 15.23 -11.93
N TYR A 26 -0.75 15.12 -11.07
CA TYR A 26 -1.39 16.27 -10.42
C TYR A 26 -0.65 16.74 -9.15
N LEU A 27 -0.02 15.83 -8.42
CA LEU A 27 0.58 16.13 -7.11
C LEU A 27 2.06 16.56 -7.19
N GLY A 28 2.81 16.07 -8.18
CA GLY A 28 4.22 16.43 -8.38
C GLY A 28 5.18 15.91 -7.32
N ASP A 29 6.37 16.51 -7.27
CA ASP A 29 7.59 15.95 -6.65
C ASP A 29 7.55 15.81 -5.11
N GLY A 30 6.51 16.34 -4.44
CA GLY A 30 6.31 16.16 -3.00
C GLY A 30 5.65 14.83 -2.59
N TYR A 31 5.28 14.00 -3.58
CA TYR A 31 4.47 12.82 -3.38
C TYR A 31 5.02 11.59 -4.11
N VAL A 32 4.93 10.44 -3.44
CA VAL A 32 5.07 9.12 -4.07
C VAL A 32 3.68 8.50 -4.12
N VAL A 33 3.22 8.15 -5.33
CA VAL A 33 1.88 7.61 -5.55
C VAL A 33 2.00 6.17 -6.07
N GLU A 34 1.55 5.21 -5.26
CA GLU A 34 1.68 3.78 -5.54
C GLU A 34 0.32 3.08 -5.62
N ALA A 35 0.27 1.98 -6.37
CA ALA A 35 -0.96 1.20 -6.53
C ALA A 35 -0.96 -0.06 -5.64
N SER A 36 -2.07 -0.31 -4.93
CA SER A 36 -2.29 -1.56 -4.17
C SER A 36 -2.67 -2.74 -5.05
N VAL A 37 -3.12 -2.47 -6.28
CA VAL A 37 -3.61 -3.47 -7.25
C VAL A 37 -4.79 -4.27 -6.67
N GLY A 38 -5.69 -3.57 -5.97
CA GLY A 38 -6.82 -4.17 -5.25
C GLY A 38 -6.51 -4.50 -3.79
N HIS A 39 -7.12 -5.57 -3.27
CA HIS A 39 -6.93 -6.02 -1.88
C HIS A 39 -5.56 -6.68 -1.69
N ILE A 40 -4.87 -6.32 -0.61
CA ILE A 40 -3.55 -6.87 -0.25
C ILE A 40 -3.63 -8.10 0.65
N ARG A 41 -4.80 -8.35 1.27
CA ARG A 41 -5.07 -9.48 2.16
C ARG A 41 -6.52 -9.89 2.02
N ASP A 42 -6.76 -11.18 2.20
CA ASP A 42 -8.08 -11.79 2.29
C ASP A 42 -8.05 -12.90 3.35
N LEU A 43 -9.22 -13.42 3.71
CA LEU A 43 -9.32 -14.60 4.55
C LEU A 43 -8.73 -15.83 3.84
N PRO A 44 -8.18 -16.81 4.60
CA PRO A 44 -7.73 -18.07 4.03
C PRO A 44 -8.86 -18.75 3.25
N GLN A 45 -8.66 -18.99 1.95
CA GLN A 45 -9.68 -19.65 1.13
C GLN A 45 -9.55 -21.18 1.14
N ARG A 46 -8.41 -21.68 1.62
CA ARG A 46 -8.12 -23.11 1.79
C ARG A 46 -7.21 -23.34 3.00
N ALA A 47 -7.22 -24.56 3.53
CA ALA A 47 -6.44 -24.95 4.72
C ALA A 47 -4.92 -24.69 4.58
N ALA A 48 -4.40 -24.69 3.35
CA ALA A 48 -3.00 -24.39 3.07
C ALA A 48 -2.64 -22.91 3.32
N ASP A 49 -3.60 -22.00 3.21
CA ASP A 49 -3.38 -20.56 3.39
C ASP A 49 -3.39 -20.15 4.88
N ILE A 50 -3.85 -21.03 5.77
CA ILE A 50 -3.85 -20.78 7.22
C ILE A 50 -2.39 -20.76 7.72
N PRO A 51 -1.92 -19.65 8.34
CA PRO A 51 -0.57 -19.59 8.86
C PRO A 51 -0.33 -20.65 9.94
N LYS A 52 0.91 -21.13 10.05
CA LYS A 52 1.28 -22.27 10.92
C LYS A 52 0.82 -22.09 12.37
N GLU A 53 0.87 -20.86 12.87
CA GLU A 53 0.48 -20.48 14.24
C GLU A 53 -1.01 -20.69 14.50
N TYR A 54 -1.86 -20.57 13.47
CA TYR A 54 -3.32 -20.61 13.60
C TYR A 54 -3.93 -21.96 13.18
N LYS A 55 -3.15 -22.90 12.63
CA LYS A 55 -3.65 -24.18 12.10
C LYS A 55 -4.34 -25.10 13.12
N LYS A 56 -4.10 -24.90 14.42
CA LYS A 56 -4.63 -25.75 15.49
C LYS A 56 -5.86 -25.16 16.18
N ILE A 57 -6.29 -23.97 15.75
CA ILE A 57 -7.47 -23.33 16.33
C ILE A 57 -8.68 -23.80 15.52
N ALA A 58 -9.75 -24.21 16.21
CA ALA A 58 -10.89 -24.91 15.63
C ALA A 58 -11.97 -24.00 15.03
N TRP A 59 -11.67 -22.72 14.76
CA TRP A 59 -12.56 -21.78 14.06
C TRP A 59 -12.42 -21.89 12.55
#